data_AF-A0A2N0HH61-F1
#
_entry.id   AF-A0A2N0HH61-F1
#
_cell.length_a   1.000
_cell.length_b   1.000
_cell.length_c   1.000
_cell.angle_alpha   90.00
_cell.angle_beta   90.00
_cell.angle_gamma   90.00
#
_symmetry.space_group_name_H-M   'P 1'
#
loop_
_entity.id
_entity.type
_entity.pdbx_description
1 polymer ?
#
loop_
_entity_poly.entity_id
_entity_poly.type
_entity_poly.pdbx_seq_one_letter_code
_entity_poly.pdbx_strand_id
1 'polypeptide(L)'
;MKTFLDLSFYKKREYIFPNYLNPVIDSNLVGIITHYVELSKSIYGENIFETFQEKDDETLLQNLILRDGVFFEKFYAKHLRFRVNTYFNSYQKTSELILLCNEYYQKDYSESTAIKIIKEDFIKISLNNLKNQTLYQKLKDSVKTFSETKCCEICGNQFKVINFPDWLYFGVNGNISICYECPLNHSSKKHEMIPLIYKFVDDCNFIPNSDFNPINYNFSSRIPKENWTKICKIIFELGIEANNLSSSNKIINKKFGSWFKALIESNVLANGTLKTARGIKCLAKSGNECLSLDEMFIDNWFFENNIKTEKEPYYPTHPIYNKSGKRRADWKINDYYIEYFGLKGEETYDLKTKEKIELSKAMNLKLISLYPSDLNNLNEKFIEIKATADSYTRFGF
;
A
#
# COMPACT_ATOMS: atom_id res chain seq x y z
N MET A 1 9.55 -22.88 -15.18
CA MET A 1 8.94 -21.59 -15.57
C MET A 1 8.51 -20.88 -14.30
N LYS A 2 8.88 -19.62 -14.09
CA LYS A 2 8.42 -18.88 -12.91
C LYS A 2 6.96 -18.48 -13.09
N THR A 3 6.19 -18.56 -12.01
CA THR A 3 4.78 -18.17 -11.96
C THR A 3 4.61 -16.85 -11.23
N PHE A 4 3.45 -16.22 -11.40
CA PHE A 4 3.10 -14.98 -10.70
C PHE A 4 3.16 -15.14 -9.18
N LEU A 5 2.49 -16.17 -8.67
CA LEU A 5 2.48 -16.58 -7.28
C LEU A 5 2.66 -18.11 -7.22
N ASP A 6 3.24 -18.64 -6.15
CA ASP A 6 3.29 -20.08 -5.88
C ASP A 6 2.18 -20.43 -4.86
N LEU A 7 1.21 -21.25 -5.28
CA LEU A 7 0.10 -21.71 -4.44
C LEU A 7 0.17 -23.22 -4.16
N SER A 8 1.32 -23.85 -4.39
CA SER A 8 1.52 -25.30 -4.22
C SER A 8 1.15 -25.80 -2.82
N PHE A 9 1.44 -25.01 -1.79
CA PHE A 9 1.03 -25.30 -0.41
C PHE A 9 -0.49 -25.39 -0.25
N TYR A 10 -1.24 -24.47 -0.84
CA TYR A 10 -2.69 -24.38 -0.66
C TYR A 10 -3.47 -25.40 -1.49
N LYS A 11 -2.94 -25.79 -2.66
CA LYS A 11 -3.57 -26.79 -3.54
C LYS A 11 -3.74 -28.16 -2.91
N LYS A 12 -2.83 -28.53 -2.01
CA LYS A 12 -2.82 -29.84 -1.35
C LYS A 12 -3.67 -29.88 -0.09
N ARG A 13 -4.19 -28.73 0.36
CA ARG A 13 -4.96 -28.64 1.59
C ARG A 13 -6.40 -29.04 1.33
N GLU A 14 -6.93 -29.93 2.16
CA GLU A 14 -8.38 -30.13 2.22
C GLU A 14 -9.03 -28.92 2.89
N TYR A 15 -10.06 -28.37 2.25
CA TYR A 15 -10.85 -27.31 2.85
C TYR A 15 -11.65 -27.88 4.02
N ILE A 16 -11.45 -27.29 5.20
CA ILE A 16 -12.22 -27.62 6.40
C ILE A 16 -13.17 -26.46 6.65
N PHE A 17 -14.48 -26.73 6.58
CA PHE A 17 -15.49 -25.73 6.88
C PHE A 17 -15.32 -25.23 8.32
N PRO A 18 -15.08 -23.93 8.55
CA PRO A 18 -14.83 -23.44 9.90
C PRO A 18 -16.06 -23.66 10.79
N ASN A 19 -15.87 -24.34 11.94
CA ASN A 19 -16.97 -24.72 12.82
C ASN A 19 -17.80 -23.53 13.33
N TYR A 20 -17.17 -22.36 13.51
CA TYR A 20 -17.83 -21.15 13.99
C TYR A 20 -18.77 -20.52 12.96
N LEU A 21 -18.71 -20.93 11.70
CA LEU A 21 -19.64 -20.49 10.67
C LEU A 21 -20.99 -21.21 10.75
N ASN A 22 -21.17 -22.20 11.63
CA ASN A 22 -22.44 -22.88 11.87
C ASN A 22 -23.25 -22.16 12.98
N PRO A 23 -24.33 -21.43 12.65
CA PRO A 23 -25.13 -20.70 13.63
C PRO A 23 -26.10 -21.60 14.40
N VAL A 24 -26.35 -22.83 13.93
CA VAL A 24 -27.19 -23.81 14.63
C VAL A 24 -26.27 -24.80 15.31
N ILE A 25 -25.75 -24.34 16.43
CA ILE A 25 -25.16 -25.19 17.44
C ILE A 25 -26.32 -25.64 18.31
N ASP A 26 -26.77 -26.88 18.13
CA ASP A 26 -27.69 -27.50 19.09
C ASP A 26 -26.99 -27.51 20.46
N SER A 27 -27.70 -27.08 21.52
CA SER A 27 -27.18 -27.06 22.90
C SER A 27 -26.77 -28.44 23.41
N ASN A 28 -27.12 -29.50 22.67
CA ASN A 28 -26.77 -30.88 22.94
C ASN A 28 -25.39 -31.30 22.40
N LEU A 29 -24.70 -30.45 21.64
CA LEU A 29 -23.35 -30.71 21.13
C LEU A 29 -22.29 -30.25 22.15
N VAL A 30 -21.23 -31.03 22.37
CA VAL A 30 -20.15 -30.74 23.34
C VAL A 30 -18.86 -30.38 22.59
N GLY A 31 -18.14 -29.33 23.00
CA GLY A 31 -16.78 -28.99 22.53
C GLY A 31 -16.65 -27.62 21.83
N ILE A 32 -15.70 -27.49 20.88
CA ILE A 32 -15.41 -26.23 20.11
C ILE A 32 -16.67 -25.60 19.49
N ILE A 33 -17.69 -26.42 19.28
CA ILE A 33 -18.97 -26.06 18.69
C ILE A 33 -19.76 -25.12 19.63
N THR A 34 -19.74 -25.28 20.96
CA THR A 34 -20.49 -24.37 21.88
C THR A 34 -19.76 -23.08 22.24
N HIS A 35 -18.44 -23.04 22.03
CA HIS A 35 -17.58 -21.94 22.46
C HIS A 35 -18.07 -20.57 21.99
N TYR A 36 -18.50 -20.43 20.73
CA TYR A 36 -18.91 -19.12 20.20
C TYR A 36 -20.28 -18.66 20.68
N VAL A 37 -21.17 -19.61 21.00
CA VAL A 37 -22.43 -19.32 21.66
C VAL A 37 -22.17 -18.88 23.10
N GLU A 38 -21.30 -19.58 23.82
CA GLU A 38 -20.88 -19.20 25.18
C GLU A 38 -20.17 -17.85 25.20
N LEU A 39 -19.25 -17.61 24.26
CA LEU A 39 -18.56 -16.34 24.07
C LEU A 39 -19.57 -15.21 23.88
N SER A 40 -20.54 -15.37 22.97
CA SER A 40 -21.55 -14.32 22.70
C SER A 40 -22.46 -13.99 23.90
N LYS A 41 -22.58 -14.90 24.86
CA LYS A 41 -23.39 -14.75 26.09
C LYS A 41 -22.54 -14.40 27.32
N SER A 42 -21.23 -14.32 27.17
CA SER A 42 -20.32 -13.96 28.26
C SER A 42 -20.30 -12.46 28.45
N ILE A 43 -19.96 -12.00 29.66
CA ILE A 43 -19.76 -10.58 29.96
C ILE A 43 -18.78 -9.96 28.94
N TYR A 44 -17.68 -10.66 28.64
CA TYR A 44 -16.70 -10.24 27.63
C TYR A 44 -17.33 -10.08 26.24
N GLY A 45 -18.07 -11.08 25.76
CA GLY A 45 -18.68 -11.02 24.42
C GLY A 45 -19.77 -9.97 24.29
N GLU A 46 -20.61 -9.78 25.31
CA GLU A 46 -21.61 -8.71 25.36
C GLU A 46 -20.94 -7.33 25.28
N ASN A 47 -19.89 -7.12 26.08
CA ASN A 47 -19.13 -5.86 26.06
C ASN A 47 -18.47 -5.60 24.70
N ILE A 48 -17.87 -6.61 24.06
CA ILE A 48 -17.31 -6.46 22.71
C ILE A 48 -18.40 -6.07 21.71
N PHE A 49 -19.53 -6.78 21.73
CA PHE A 49 -20.61 -6.55 20.78
C PHE A 49 -21.21 -5.16 20.94
N GLU A 50 -21.54 -4.75 22.17
CA GLU A 50 -22.07 -3.40 22.43
C GLU A 50 -21.07 -2.30 22.10
N THR A 51 -19.77 -2.54 22.33
CA THR A 51 -18.72 -1.56 22.03
C THR A 51 -18.59 -1.30 20.54
N PHE A 52 -18.65 -2.36 19.73
CA PHE A 52 -18.33 -2.25 18.31
C PHE A 52 -19.53 -2.31 17.39
N GLN A 53 -20.67 -2.89 17.73
CA GLN A 53 -21.78 -3.06 16.81
C GLN A 53 -22.38 -1.71 16.37
N GLU A 54 -22.60 -1.56 15.05
CA GLU A 54 -23.39 -0.46 14.48
C GLU A 54 -24.67 -0.98 13.80
N LYS A 55 -25.63 -0.07 13.59
CA LYS A 55 -26.97 -0.39 13.06
C LYS A 55 -26.96 -1.14 11.72
N ASP A 56 -26.00 -0.83 10.84
CA ASP A 56 -25.95 -1.36 9.48
C ASP A 56 -25.02 -2.57 9.32
N ASP A 57 -24.31 -2.98 10.38
CA ASP A 57 -23.32 -4.07 10.31
C ASP A 57 -23.96 -5.42 9.95
N GLU A 58 -25.18 -5.69 10.42
CA GLU A 58 -25.90 -6.91 10.06
C GLU A 58 -26.19 -6.97 8.55
N THR A 59 -26.70 -5.89 7.98
CA THR A 59 -26.99 -5.80 6.54
C THR A 59 -25.71 -5.91 5.73
N LEU A 60 -24.63 -5.26 6.18
CA LEU A 60 -23.31 -5.37 5.58
C LEU A 60 -22.82 -6.83 5.58
N LEU A 61 -22.88 -7.51 6.73
CA LEU A 61 -22.43 -8.88 6.89
C LEU A 61 -23.23 -9.84 6.00
N GLN A 62 -24.55 -9.70 5.94
CA GLN A 62 -25.41 -10.45 5.04
C GLN A 62 -24.99 -10.27 3.57
N ASN A 63 -24.79 -9.03 3.14
CA ASN A 63 -24.37 -8.72 1.77
C ASN A 63 -22.99 -9.29 1.43
N LEU A 64 -22.04 -9.23 2.37
CA LEU A 64 -20.70 -9.80 2.19
C LEU A 64 -20.75 -11.33 2.09
N ILE A 65 -21.55 -12.01 2.92
CA ILE A 65 -21.74 -13.46 2.84
C ILE A 65 -22.39 -13.84 1.49
N LEU A 66 -23.40 -13.11 1.04
CA LEU A 66 -24.05 -13.36 -0.24
C LEU A 66 -23.09 -13.18 -1.42
N ARG A 67 -22.18 -12.21 -1.35
CA ARG A 67 -21.24 -11.89 -2.42
C ARG A 67 -20.00 -12.78 -2.42
N ASP A 68 -19.39 -12.98 -1.26
CA ASP A 68 -18.06 -13.56 -1.10
C ASP A 68 -18.08 -14.95 -0.46
N GLY A 69 -19.25 -15.44 -0.03
CA GLY A 69 -19.38 -16.74 0.59
C GLY A 69 -18.46 -16.89 1.79
N VAL A 70 -17.75 -18.02 1.88
CA VAL A 70 -16.79 -18.29 2.96
C VAL A 70 -15.57 -17.36 3.02
N PHE A 71 -15.36 -16.48 2.04
CA PHE A 71 -14.25 -15.50 2.03
C PHE A 71 -14.64 -14.11 2.57
N PHE A 72 -15.86 -13.95 3.10
CA PHE A 72 -16.38 -12.64 3.53
C PHE A 72 -15.57 -11.92 4.62
N GLU A 73 -14.88 -12.68 5.49
CA GLU A 73 -14.33 -12.16 6.75
C GLU A 73 -13.31 -11.05 6.55
N LYS A 74 -12.43 -11.17 5.56
CA LYS A 74 -11.41 -10.14 5.30
C LYS A 74 -12.05 -8.84 4.82
N PHE A 75 -13.15 -8.92 4.06
CA PHE A 75 -13.93 -7.74 3.67
C PHE A 75 -14.60 -7.12 4.89
N TYR A 76 -15.22 -7.92 5.74
CA TYR A 76 -15.86 -7.43 6.97
C TYR A 76 -14.82 -6.78 7.90
N ALA A 77 -13.70 -7.45 8.16
CA ALA A 77 -12.59 -6.89 8.93
C ALA A 77 -12.04 -5.57 8.37
N LYS A 78 -12.05 -5.38 7.04
CA LYS A 78 -11.67 -4.09 6.42
C LYS A 78 -12.65 -2.99 6.82
N HIS A 79 -13.96 -3.25 6.76
CA HIS A 79 -14.99 -2.28 7.15
C HIS A 79 -14.85 -1.89 8.63
N LEU A 80 -14.59 -2.87 9.49
CA LEU A 80 -14.43 -2.65 10.93
C LEU A 80 -13.15 -1.90 11.32
N ARG A 81 -12.13 -1.92 10.45
CA ARG A 81 -10.77 -1.49 10.79
C ARG A 81 -10.69 -0.10 11.38
N PHE A 82 -11.38 0.88 10.78
CA PHE A 82 -11.29 2.27 11.24
C PHE A 82 -11.89 2.42 12.64
N ARG A 83 -13.12 1.95 12.83
CA ARG A 83 -13.85 1.99 14.11
C ARG A 83 -13.07 1.31 15.23
N VAL A 84 -12.61 0.08 14.98
CA VAL A 84 -11.86 -0.70 15.97
C VAL A 84 -10.51 -0.05 16.31
N ASN A 85 -9.77 0.43 15.32
CA ASN A 85 -8.48 1.09 15.58
C ASN A 85 -8.66 2.42 16.33
N THR A 86 -9.71 3.18 16.02
CA THR A 86 -10.02 4.43 16.74
C THR A 86 -10.30 4.17 18.21
N TYR A 87 -11.02 3.10 18.54
CA TYR A 87 -11.25 2.69 19.93
C TYR A 87 -9.94 2.41 20.66
N PHE A 88 -9.08 1.56 20.09
CA PHE A 88 -7.84 1.15 20.75
C PHE A 88 -6.76 2.23 20.81
N ASN A 89 -6.94 3.36 20.12
CA ASN A 89 -6.09 4.54 20.30
C ASN A 89 -6.43 5.32 21.58
N SER A 90 -7.52 4.99 22.29
CA SER A 90 -7.90 5.61 23.57
C SER A 90 -7.43 4.76 24.75
N TYR A 91 -6.36 5.20 25.43
CA TYR A 91 -5.67 4.43 26.48
C TYR A 91 -6.60 3.88 27.57
N GLN A 92 -7.57 4.68 28.04
CA GLN A 92 -8.47 4.28 29.12
C GLN A 92 -9.45 3.15 28.69
N LYS A 93 -9.95 3.21 27.46
CA LYS A 93 -10.91 2.25 26.91
C LYS A 93 -10.25 0.93 26.49
N THR A 94 -8.98 1.00 26.09
CA THR A 94 -8.18 -0.15 25.70
C THR A 94 -7.97 -1.14 26.86
N SER A 95 -7.66 -0.63 28.06
CA SER A 95 -7.33 -1.46 29.22
C SER A 95 -8.49 -2.34 29.68
N GLU A 96 -9.72 -1.83 29.67
CA GLU A 96 -10.90 -2.55 30.16
C GLU A 96 -11.24 -3.80 29.31
N LEU A 97 -11.34 -3.65 27.99
CA LEU A 97 -11.62 -4.79 27.10
C LEU A 97 -10.49 -5.82 27.08
N ILE A 98 -9.23 -5.38 27.26
CA ILE A 98 -8.10 -6.30 27.36
C ILE A 98 -8.18 -7.12 28.65
N LEU A 99 -8.53 -6.50 29.78
CA LEU A 99 -8.74 -7.22 31.04
C LEU A 99 -9.86 -8.26 30.90
N LEU A 100 -11.02 -7.88 30.34
CA LEU A 100 -12.11 -8.82 30.08
C LEU A 100 -11.71 -9.97 29.15
N CYS A 101 -10.91 -9.69 28.11
CA CYS A 101 -10.36 -10.72 27.23
C CYS A 101 -9.46 -11.70 28.01
N ASN A 102 -8.54 -11.18 28.81
CA ASN A 102 -7.61 -11.99 29.58
C ASN A 102 -8.34 -12.84 30.64
N GLU A 103 -9.35 -12.29 31.29
CA GLU A 103 -10.21 -12.99 32.26
C GLU A 103 -11.01 -14.12 31.58
N TYR A 104 -11.67 -13.84 30.45
CA TYR A 104 -12.47 -14.84 29.73
C TYR A 104 -11.63 -16.05 29.29
N TYR A 105 -10.44 -15.80 28.74
CA TYR A 105 -9.54 -16.87 28.30
C TYR A 105 -8.61 -17.41 29.39
N GLN A 106 -8.69 -16.87 30.62
CA GLN A 106 -7.83 -17.21 31.75
C GLN A 106 -6.33 -17.17 31.38
N LYS A 107 -5.94 -16.16 30.61
CA LYS A 107 -4.59 -16.02 30.07
C LYS A 107 -4.21 -14.55 29.94
N ASP A 108 -3.01 -14.22 30.39
CA ASP A 108 -2.44 -12.88 30.28
C ASP A 108 -1.80 -12.69 28.90
N TYR A 109 -2.58 -12.15 27.95
CA TYR A 109 -2.07 -11.81 26.62
C TYR A 109 -1.39 -10.44 26.62
N SER A 110 -0.34 -10.30 25.80
CA SER A 110 0.16 -8.97 25.46
C SER A 110 -0.95 -8.14 24.82
N GLU A 111 -0.94 -6.82 25.02
CA GLU A 111 -1.92 -5.89 24.44
C GLU A 111 -2.14 -6.14 22.93
N SER A 112 -1.05 -6.27 22.18
CA SER A 112 -1.11 -6.56 20.73
C SER A 112 -1.82 -7.87 20.38
N THR A 113 -1.67 -8.89 21.23
CA THR A 113 -2.29 -10.20 21.05
C THR A 113 -3.77 -10.14 21.45
N ALA A 114 -4.09 -9.53 22.59
CA ALA A 114 -5.47 -9.32 23.05
C ALA A 114 -6.29 -8.53 22.02
N ILE A 115 -5.76 -7.45 21.46
CA ILE A 115 -6.43 -6.66 20.41
C ILE A 115 -6.74 -7.52 19.17
N LYS A 116 -5.84 -8.43 18.80
CA LYS A 116 -6.08 -9.35 17.67
C LYS A 116 -7.20 -10.34 17.98
N ILE A 117 -7.21 -10.90 19.20
CA ILE A 117 -8.24 -11.82 19.65
C ILE A 117 -9.61 -11.12 19.68
N ILE A 118 -9.70 -9.94 20.30
CA ILE A 118 -10.94 -9.14 20.36
C ILE A 118 -11.51 -8.87 18.96
N LYS A 119 -10.65 -8.54 17.99
CA LYS A 119 -11.05 -8.33 16.59
C LYS A 119 -11.65 -9.58 15.96
N GLU A 120 -11.04 -10.74 16.18
CA GLU A 120 -11.51 -12.02 15.67
C GLU A 120 -12.81 -12.44 16.37
N ASP A 121 -12.90 -12.25 17.68
CA ASP A 121 -14.07 -12.60 18.49
C ASP A 121 -15.28 -11.76 18.13
N PHE A 122 -15.11 -10.45 17.90
CA PHE A 122 -16.21 -9.59 17.45
C PHE A 122 -16.83 -10.10 16.14
N ILE A 123 -16.01 -10.51 15.15
CA ILE A 123 -16.53 -11.04 13.88
C ILE A 123 -17.37 -12.29 14.11
N LYS A 124 -16.91 -13.19 14.99
CA LYS A 124 -17.60 -14.46 15.29
C LYS A 124 -18.88 -14.22 16.09
N ILE A 125 -18.85 -13.29 17.05
CA ILE A 125 -20.03 -12.87 17.81
C ILE A 125 -21.06 -12.22 16.87
N SER A 126 -20.65 -11.32 15.98
CA SER A 126 -21.54 -10.72 14.98
C SER A 126 -22.23 -11.79 14.15
N LEU A 127 -21.50 -12.80 13.67
CA LEU A 127 -22.07 -13.89 12.89
C LEU A 127 -23.03 -14.75 13.72
N ASN A 128 -22.67 -15.10 14.95
CA ASN A 128 -23.51 -15.90 15.84
C ASN A 128 -24.83 -15.16 16.16
N ASN A 129 -24.76 -13.84 16.36
CA ASN A 129 -25.91 -13.00 16.69
C ASN A 129 -26.91 -12.87 15.54
N LEU A 130 -26.49 -13.05 14.28
CA LEU A 130 -27.42 -13.09 13.15
C LEU A 130 -28.42 -14.25 13.24
N LYS A 131 -28.06 -15.37 13.89
CA LYS A 131 -28.89 -16.59 14.05
C LYS A 131 -29.64 -16.99 12.76
N ASN A 132 -29.00 -16.80 11.60
CA ASN A 132 -29.67 -16.87 10.32
C ASN A 132 -29.31 -18.15 9.57
N GLN A 133 -30.20 -19.14 9.62
CA GLN A 133 -29.99 -20.44 8.98
C GLN A 133 -29.89 -20.34 7.45
N THR A 134 -30.54 -19.34 6.85
CA THR A 134 -30.43 -19.08 5.41
C THR A 134 -29.01 -18.68 5.04
N LEU A 135 -28.35 -17.82 5.83
CA LEU A 135 -26.95 -17.44 5.58
C LEU A 135 -25.99 -18.61 5.74
N TYR A 136 -26.24 -19.49 6.71
CA TYR A 136 -25.45 -20.72 6.84
C TYR A 136 -25.55 -21.61 5.61
N GLN A 137 -26.76 -21.79 5.08
CA GLN A 137 -26.95 -22.51 3.83
C GLN A 137 -26.21 -21.83 2.67
N LYS A 138 -26.23 -20.49 2.59
CA LYS A 138 -25.45 -19.74 1.60
C LYS A 138 -23.94 -19.96 1.73
N LEU A 139 -23.41 -20.02 2.95
CA LEU A 139 -22.00 -20.36 3.17
C LEU A 139 -21.69 -21.77 2.66
N LYS A 140 -22.53 -22.77 2.97
CA LYS A 140 -22.39 -24.13 2.43
C LYS A 140 -22.45 -24.18 0.91
N ASP A 141 -23.42 -23.49 0.31
CA ASP A 141 -23.58 -23.41 -1.14
C ASP A 141 -22.35 -22.76 -1.80
N SER A 142 -21.76 -21.75 -1.15
CA SER A 142 -20.54 -21.10 -1.63
C SER A 142 -19.33 -22.05 -1.61
N VAL A 143 -19.22 -22.94 -0.61
CA VAL A 143 -18.15 -23.95 -0.57
C VAL A 143 -18.29 -24.93 -1.73
N LYS A 144 -19.51 -25.38 -2.02
CA LYS A 144 -19.78 -26.23 -3.19
C LYS A 144 -19.35 -25.51 -4.47
N THR A 145 -19.80 -24.27 -4.64
CA THR A 145 -19.49 -23.44 -5.82
C THR A 145 -17.98 -23.20 -5.98
N PHE A 146 -17.27 -22.87 -4.90
CA PHE A 146 -15.83 -22.60 -4.94
C PHE A 146 -14.98 -23.88 -5.06
N SER A 147 -15.56 -25.05 -4.76
CA SER A 147 -14.91 -26.36 -4.94
C SER A 147 -14.97 -26.87 -6.38
N GLU A 148 -15.78 -26.26 -7.24
CA GLU A 148 -15.82 -26.56 -8.66
C GLU A 148 -14.50 -26.21 -9.35
N THR A 149 -14.07 -27.07 -10.26
CA THR A 149 -12.88 -26.84 -11.07
C THR A 149 -13.17 -25.78 -12.12
N LYS A 150 -12.35 -24.72 -12.16
CA LYS A 150 -12.38 -23.65 -13.15
C LYS A 150 -11.15 -23.71 -14.05
N CYS A 151 -11.28 -23.17 -15.26
CA CYS A 151 -10.14 -22.96 -16.16
C CYS A 151 -9.72 -21.48 -16.10
N CYS A 152 -8.42 -21.23 -15.95
CA CYS A 152 -7.90 -19.87 -15.91
C CYS A 152 -8.03 -19.20 -17.29
N GLU A 153 -8.61 -18.00 -17.32
CA GLU A 153 -8.80 -17.23 -18.57
C GLU A 153 -7.49 -16.77 -19.22
N ILE A 154 -6.36 -16.78 -18.49
CA ILE A 154 -5.06 -16.34 -19.00
C ILE A 154 -4.22 -17.51 -19.51
N CYS A 155 -4.06 -18.57 -18.70
CA CYS A 155 -3.15 -19.67 -19.02
C CYS A 155 -3.84 -21.03 -19.25
N GLY A 156 -5.17 -21.11 -19.10
CA GLY A 156 -5.92 -22.36 -19.27
C GLY A 156 -5.77 -23.37 -18.13
N ASN A 157 -4.88 -23.14 -17.16
CA ASN A 157 -4.69 -24.05 -16.03
C ASN A 157 -5.98 -24.26 -15.24
N GLN A 158 -6.22 -25.50 -14.82
CA GLN A 158 -7.31 -25.84 -13.92
C GLN A 158 -6.99 -25.45 -12.48
N PHE A 159 -7.96 -24.87 -11.78
CA PHE A 159 -7.83 -24.49 -10.38
C PHE A 159 -9.18 -24.53 -9.68
N LYS A 160 -9.18 -24.49 -8.33
CA LYS A 160 -10.38 -24.38 -7.51
C LYS A 160 -10.25 -23.14 -6.64
N VAL A 161 -11.30 -22.34 -6.57
CA VAL A 161 -11.31 -21.08 -5.79
C VAL A 161 -11.21 -21.38 -4.30
N ILE A 162 -11.78 -22.49 -3.85
CA ILE A 162 -11.75 -22.90 -2.43
C ILE A 162 -10.33 -23.12 -1.91
N ASN A 163 -9.36 -23.35 -2.82
CA ASN A 163 -7.95 -23.50 -2.47
C ASN A 163 -7.21 -22.15 -2.42
N PHE A 164 -7.87 -21.02 -2.68
CA PHE A 164 -7.26 -19.72 -2.46
C PHE A 164 -7.16 -19.45 -0.97
N PRO A 165 -6.02 -18.93 -0.48
CA PRO A 165 -6.01 -18.36 0.86
C PRO A 165 -6.86 -17.08 0.89
N ASP A 166 -7.46 -16.77 2.03
CA ASP A 166 -8.36 -15.61 2.18
C ASP A 166 -7.71 -14.29 1.78
N TRP A 167 -6.40 -14.15 2.05
CA TRP A 167 -5.65 -12.96 1.67
C TRP A 167 -5.54 -12.79 0.16
N LEU A 168 -5.50 -13.89 -0.60
CA LEU A 168 -5.47 -13.84 -2.06
C LEU A 168 -6.85 -13.44 -2.58
N TYR A 169 -7.91 -14.15 -2.16
CA TYR A 169 -9.28 -13.85 -2.58
C TYR A 169 -9.65 -12.39 -2.28
N PHE A 170 -9.35 -11.92 -1.06
CA PHE A 170 -9.51 -10.53 -0.68
C PHE A 170 -8.64 -9.60 -1.52
N GLY A 171 -7.35 -9.93 -1.68
CA GLY A 171 -6.37 -9.14 -2.41
C GLY A 171 -6.76 -8.90 -3.87
N VAL A 172 -7.38 -9.88 -4.52
CA VAL A 172 -7.86 -9.81 -5.91
C VAL A 172 -9.31 -9.33 -6.02
N ASN A 173 -9.87 -8.80 -4.93
CA ASN A 173 -11.23 -8.28 -4.86
C ASN A 173 -12.29 -9.28 -5.36
N GLY A 174 -12.15 -10.55 -4.96
CA GLY A 174 -13.07 -11.63 -5.33
C GLY A 174 -13.00 -12.04 -6.79
N ASN A 175 -11.95 -11.67 -7.52
CA ASN A 175 -11.76 -12.19 -8.86
C ASN A 175 -11.38 -13.68 -8.85
N ILE A 176 -12.22 -14.48 -9.51
CA ILE A 176 -12.13 -15.94 -9.56
C ILE A 176 -11.97 -16.49 -10.98
N SER A 177 -11.60 -15.64 -11.95
CA SER A 177 -11.36 -16.04 -13.35
C SER A 177 -9.92 -16.48 -13.61
N ILE A 178 -9.00 -16.20 -12.68
CA ILE A 178 -7.55 -16.38 -12.86
C ILE A 178 -7.01 -17.26 -11.74
N CYS A 179 -6.08 -18.18 -12.04
CA CYS A 179 -5.48 -19.06 -11.04
C CYS A 179 -4.35 -18.40 -10.22
N TYR A 180 -3.83 -17.27 -10.70
CA TYR A 180 -2.70 -16.53 -10.13
C TYR A 180 -1.36 -17.30 -10.07
N GLU A 181 -1.29 -18.47 -10.70
CA GLU A 181 -0.04 -19.19 -10.98
C GLU A 181 0.29 -19.14 -12.47
N CYS A 182 -0.19 -18.11 -13.16
CA CYS A 182 0.11 -17.90 -14.57
C CYS A 182 1.62 -17.68 -14.76
N PRO A 183 2.19 -18.15 -15.88
CA PRO A 183 3.60 -17.96 -16.17
C PRO A 183 3.92 -16.48 -16.38
N LEU A 184 5.12 -16.06 -15.98
CA LEU A 184 5.62 -14.70 -16.14
C LEU A 184 6.63 -14.58 -17.27
N ASN A 185 6.68 -13.40 -17.90
CA ASN A 185 7.77 -13.02 -18.80
C ASN A 185 8.82 -12.18 -18.07
N HIS A 186 9.89 -12.81 -17.59
CA HIS A 186 10.98 -12.10 -16.88
C HIS A 186 12.01 -11.44 -17.80
N SER A 187 11.97 -11.74 -19.09
CA SER A 187 12.95 -11.26 -20.09
C SER A 187 12.58 -9.93 -20.72
N SER A 188 11.43 -9.33 -20.35
CA SER A 188 10.91 -8.13 -21.00
C SER A 188 11.96 -7.02 -21.07
N LYS A 189 12.27 -6.62 -22.30
CA LYS A 189 13.19 -5.52 -22.59
C LYS A 189 12.46 -4.19 -22.41
N LYS A 190 13.22 -3.12 -22.14
CA LYS A 190 12.66 -1.79 -21.90
C LYS A 190 11.69 -1.35 -23.01
N HIS A 191 12.07 -1.55 -24.28
CA HIS A 191 11.25 -1.17 -25.44
C HIS A 191 9.98 -2.02 -25.59
N GLU A 192 9.97 -3.27 -25.11
CA GLU A 192 8.78 -4.13 -25.09
C GLU A 192 7.81 -3.72 -23.98
N MET A 193 8.32 -3.19 -22.87
CA MET A 193 7.51 -2.74 -21.74
C MET A 193 6.77 -1.43 -22.00
N ILE A 194 7.33 -0.53 -22.84
CA ILE A 194 6.73 0.77 -23.17
C ILE A 194 5.27 0.65 -23.67
N PRO A 195 4.96 -0.11 -24.74
CA PRO A 195 3.58 -0.24 -25.20
C PRO A 195 2.67 -0.96 -24.19
N LEU A 196 3.23 -1.87 -23.38
CA LEU A 196 2.49 -2.55 -22.31
C LEU A 196 2.10 -1.59 -21.19
N ILE A 197 2.99 -0.68 -20.78
CA ILE A 197 2.73 0.32 -19.74
C ILE A 197 1.65 1.30 -20.18
N TYR A 198 1.71 1.78 -21.43
CA TYR A 198 0.67 2.65 -21.98
C TYR A 198 -0.69 1.97 -21.91
N LYS A 199 -0.79 0.75 -22.47
CA LYS A 199 -2.01 -0.05 -22.47
C LYS A 199 -2.51 -0.39 -21.06
N PHE A 200 -1.59 -0.70 -20.14
CA PHE A 200 -1.91 -0.99 -18.75
C PHE A 200 -2.61 0.18 -18.06
N VAL A 201 -2.09 1.40 -18.23
CA VAL A 201 -2.69 2.60 -17.62
C VAL A 201 -4.02 2.94 -18.29
N ASP A 202 -4.09 2.84 -19.61
CA ASP A 202 -5.31 3.04 -20.39
C ASP A 202 -6.43 2.09 -19.91
N ASP A 203 -6.12 0.80 -19.77
CA ASP A 203 -7.06 -0.22 -19.30
C ASP A 203 -7.46 -0.05 -17.83
N CYS A 204 -6.56 0.50 -16.99
CA CYS A 204 -6.90 0.84 -15.61
C CYS A 204 -7.87 2.02 -15.55
N ASN A 205 -7.87 2.92 -16.55
CA ASN A 205 -8.56 4.21 -16.51
C ASN A 205 -8.13 5.12 -15.32
N PHE A 206 -6.94 4.87 -14.79
CA PHE A 206 -6.26 5.72 -13.81
C PHE A 206 -4.77 5.36 -13.78
N ILE A 207 -3.93 6.28 -13.32
CA ILE A 207 -2.51 6.01 -13.08
C ILE A 207 -2.36 5.31 -11.72
N PRO A 208 -1.95 4.03 -11.68
CA PRO A 208 -1.76 3.34 -10.42
C PRO A 208 -0.51 3.82 -9.70
N ASN A 209 -0.47 3.59 -8.39
CA ASN A 209 0.75 3.77 -7.60
C ASN A 209 1.82 2.79 -8.09
N SER A 210 3.09 3.12 -7.84
CA SER A 210 4.21 2.36 -8.37
C SER A 210 4.38 0.96 -7.74
N ASP A 211 3.65 0.66 -6.66
CA ASP A 211 3.53 -0.64 -5.98
C ASP A 211 2.27 -1.42 -6.42
N PHE A 212 1.77 -1.17 -7.63
CA PHE A 212 0.61 -1.88 -8.17
C PHE A 212 0.86 -3.39 -8.21
N ASN A 213 -0.14 -4.16 -7.78
CA ASN A 213 -0.09 -5.61 -7.74
C ASN A 213 -1.51 -6.19 -7.71
N PRO A 214 -1.87 -7.19 -8.54
CA PRO A 214 -3.21 -7.79 -8.57
C PRO A 214 -3.69 -8.32 -7.21
N ILE A 215 -2.78 -8.72 -6.31
CA ILE A 215 -3.13 -9.24 -4.98
C ILE A 215 -3.19 -8.16 -3.90
N ASN A 216 -3.09 -6.88 -4.28
CA ASN A 216 -3.24 -5.74 -3.37
C ASN A 216 -4.66 -5.17 -3.47
N TYR A 217 -5.44 -5.29 -2.39
CA TYR A 217 -6.83 -4.82 -2.39
C TYR A 217 -7.00 -3.35 -2.78
N ASN A 218 -6.06 -2.49 -2.39
CA ASN A 218 -6.15 -1.06 -2.70
C ASN A 218 -5.96 -0.76 -4.19
N PHE A 219 -5.24 -1.64 -4.90
CA PHE A 219 -5.13 -1.59 -6.35
C PHE A 219 -6.36 -2.28 -6.98
N SER A 220 -6.66 -3.50 -6.55
CA SER A 220 -7.68 -4.34 -7.17
C SER A 220 -9.10 -3.79 -7.05
N SER A 221 -9.42 -3.12 -5.94
CA SER A 221 -10.75 -2.54 -5.73
C SER A 221 -11.08 -1.37 -6.65
N ARG A 222 -10.09 -0.86 -7.40
CA ARG A 222 -10.25 0.27 -8.33
C ARG A 222 -10.36 -0.17 -9.79
N ILE A 223 -10.09 -1.43 -10.09
CA ILE A 223 -10.08 -1.95 -11.45
C ILE A 223 -11.52 -2.31 -11.88
N PRO A 224 -11.97 -1.88 -13.08
CA PRO A 224 -13.22 -2.34 -13.66
C PRO A 224 -13.22 -3.87 -13.83
N LYS A 225 -14.30 -4.55 -13.44
CA LYS A 225 -14.35 -6.03 -13.43
C LYS A 225 -14.11 -6.62 -14.82
N GLU A 226 -14.64 -5.97 -15.84
CA GLU A 226 -14.51 -6.30 -17.26
C GLU A 226 -13.06 -6.22 -17.77
N ASN A 227 -12.22 -5.38 -17.15
CA ASN A 227 -10.82 -5.18 -17.55
C ASN A 227 -9.85 -6.08 -16.77
N TRP A 228 -10.32 -6.78 -15.74
CA TRP A 228 -9.47 -7.49 -14.78
C TRP A 228 -8.51 -8.48 -15.45
N THR A 229 -9.04 -9.37 -16.29
CA THR A 229 -8.25 -10.40 -16.99
C THR A 229 -7.22 -9.76 -17.93
N LYS A 230 -7.59 -8.70 -18.65
CA LYS A 230 -6.70 -7.95 -19.54
C LYS A 230 -5.54 -7.31 -18.76
N ILE A 231 -5.85 -6.68 -17.63
CA ILE A 231 -4.86 -6.04 -16.76
C ILE A 231 -3.89 -7.05 -16.14
N CYS A 232 -4.40 -8.15 -15.59
CA CYS A 232 -3.54 -9.20 -15.03
C CYS A 232 -2.61 -9.78 -16.10
N LYS A 233 -3.12 -10.00 -17.33
CA LYS A 233 -2.29 -10.47 -18.45
C LYS A 233 -1.14 -9.51 -18.73
N ILE A 234 -1.40 -8.20 -18.81
CA ILE A 234 -0.34 -7.20 -19.03
C ILE A 234 0.67 -7.21 -17.87
N ILE A 235 0.22 -7.28 -16.62
CA ILE A 235 1.10 -7.34 -15.45
C ILE A 235 2.03 -8.57 -15.50
N PHE A 236 1.51 -9.72 -15.94
CA PHE A 236 2.29 -10.94 -16.08
C PHE A 236 3.29 -10.86 -17.25
N GLU A 237 2.91 -10.21 -18.36
CA GLU A 237 3.79 -9.90 -19.49
C GLU A 237 4.89 -8.88 -19.14
N LEU A 238 4.62 -7.98 -18.19
CA LEU A 238 5.63 -7.09 -17.58
C LEU A 238 6.58 -7.84 -16.63
N GLY A 239 6.30 -9.12 -16.32
CA GLY A 239 7.15 -9.95 -15.46
C GLY A 239 7.02 -9.65 -13.97
N ILE A 240 5.93 -9.00 -13.55
CA ILE A 240 5.72 -8.55 -12.16
C ILE A 240 5.23 -9.70 -11.30
N GLU A 241 6.03 -10.10 -10.31
CA GLU A 241 5.75 -11.19 -9.36
C GLU A 241 4.84 -10.76 -8.19
N ALA A 242 4.11 -11.69 -7.59
CA ALA A 242 3.31 -11.45 -6.38
C ALA A 242 4.14 -11.36 -5.10
N ASN A 243 5.36 -11.90 -5.12
CA ASN A 243 6.19 -12.22 -3.94
C ASN A 243 6.58 -11.02 -3.05
N ASN A 244 6.25 -9.79 -3.46
CA ASN A 244 6.28 -8.58 -2.62
C ASN A 244 5.38 -7.50 -3.27
N LEU A 245 4.63 -6.74 -2.47
CA LEU A 245 3.84 -5.58 -2.95
C LEU A 245 4.69 -4.56 -3.74
N SER A 246 6.00 -4.48 -3.46
CA SER A 246 6.92 -3.59 -4.16
C SER A 246 7.64 -4.23 -5.37
N SER A 247 7.18 -5.38 -5.87
CA SER A 247 7.78 -6.07 -7.02
C SER A 247 7.74 -5.23 -8.30
N SER A 248 6.60 -4.60 -8.58
CA SER A 248 6.39 -3.66 -9.70
C SER A 248 7.41 -2.52 -9.63
N ASN A 249 7.49 -1.84 -8.49
CA ASN A 249 8.51 -0.83 -8.19
C ASN A 249 9.93 -1.30 -8.53
N LYS A 250 10.35 -2.48 -8.06
CA LYS A 250 11.70 -2.99 -8.30
C LYS A 250 11.98 -3.22 -9.80
N ILE A 251 11.06 -3.86 -10.50
CA ILE A 251 11.21 -4.20 -11.92
C ILE A 251 11.23 -2.95 -12.78
N ILE A 252 10.29 -2.04 -12.54
CA ILE A 252 10.18 -0.78 -13.26
C ILE A 252 11.41 0.10 -12.99
N ASN A 253 11.82 0.29 -11.74
CA ASN A 253 12.98 1.12 -11.40
C ASN A 253 14.26 0.59 -12.03
N LYS A 254 14.44 -0.73 -12.11
CA LYS A 254 15.60 -1.34 -12.78
C LYS A 254 15.70 -0.98 -14.27
N LYS A 255 14.58 -0.71 -14.94
CA LYS A 255 14.52 -0.47 -16.40
C LYS A 255 14.39 1.00 -16.76
N PHE A 256 13.66 1.78 -15.95
CA PHE A 256 13.28 3.16 -16.22
C PHE A 256 13.80 4.15 -15.17
N GLY A 257 14.41 3.68 -14.08
CA GLY A 257 14.81 4.50 -12.94
C GLY A 257 13.67 4.79 -11.97
N SER A 258 12.46 5.06 -12.48
CA SER A 258 11.24 5.20 -11.66
C SER A 258 9.98 4.88 -12.45
N TRP A 259 8.87 4.69 -11.74
CA TRP A 259 7.54 4.61 -12.36
C TRP A 259 7.16 5.89 -13.11
N PHE A 260 7.53 7.05 -12.59
CA PHE A 260 7.23 8.33 -13.24
C PHE A 260 7.94 8.46 -14.60
N LYS A 261 9.23 8.09 -14.67
CA LYS A 261 9.98 8.03 -15.93
C LYS A 261 9.37 7.01 -16.89
N ALA A 262 8.93 5.86 -16.38
CA ALA A 262 8.27 4.86 -17.20
C ALA A 262 6.96 5.38 -17.82
N LEU A 263 6.17 6.17 -17.08
CA LEU A 263 4.95 6.81 -17.59
C LEU A 263 5.24 7.84 -18.70
N ILE A 264 6.30 8.63 -18.55
CA ILE A 264 6.72 9.62 -19.56
C ILE A 264 7.21 8.91 -20.82
N GLU A 265 8.13 7.96 -20.68
CA GLU A 265 8.66 7.20 -21.82
C GLU A 265 7.58 6.38 -22.54
N SER A 266 6.52 6.02 -21.84
CA SER A 266 5.36 5.33 -22.42
C SER A 266 4.28 6.27 -22.95
N ASN A 267 4.54 7.57 -23.00
CA ASN A 267 3.62 8.60 -23.47
C ASN A 267 2.25 8.61 -22.75
N VAL A 268 2.21 8.12 -21.49
CA VAL A 268 1.03 8.23 -20.62
C VAL A 268 0.89 9.65 -20.12
N LEU A 269 2.01 10.33 -19.90
CA LEU A 269 2.08 11.73 -19.47
C LEU A 269 2.59 12.58 -20.63
N ALA A 270 1.72 12.91 -21.59
CA ALA A 270 2.10 13.64 -22.81
C ALA A 270 2.83 14.96 -22.53
N ASN A 271 2.46 15.66 -21.45
CA ASN A 271 3.09 16.93 -21.05
C ASN A 271 4.24 16.74 -20.04
N GLY A 272 4.69 15.51 -19.78
CA GLY A 272 5.79 15.22 -18.86
C GLY A 272 5.50 15.55 -17.39
N THR A 273 4.24 15.77 -17.02
CA THR A 273 3.82 16.18 -15.68
C THR A 273 2.73 15.27 -15.11
N LEU A 274 2.78 15.03 -13.80
CA LEU A 274 1.79 14.27 -13.04
C LEU A 274 1.30 15.10 -11.86
N LYS A 275 0.03 15.48 -11.88
CA LYS A 275 -0.62 16.12 -10.72
C LYS A 275 -0.85 15.09 -9.61
N THR A 276 -0.42 15.42 -8.40
CA THR A 276 -0.59 14.61 -7.19
C THR A 276 -1.41 15.39 -6.16
N ALA A 277 -1.78 14.75 -5.05
CA ALA A 277 -2.50 15.42 -3.96
C ALA A 277 -1.71 16.59 -3.33
N ARG A 278 -0.38 16.61 -3.45
CA ARG A 278 0.52 17.58 -2.78
C ARG A 278 1.34 18.45 -3.74
N GLY A 279 1.08 18.39 -5.05
CA GLY A 279 1.86 19.15 -6.04
C GLY A 279 1.92 18.50 -7.42
N ILE A 280 2.88 18.93 -8.23
CA ILE A 280 3.09 18.46 -9.60
C ILE A 280 4.46 17.81 -9.69
N LYS A 281 4.48 16.51 -10.03
CA LYS A 281 5.70 15.80 -10.36
C LYS A 281 6.07 16.05 -11.83
N CYS A 282 7.31 16.41 -12.11
CA CYS A 282 7.80 16.78 -13.44
C CYS A 282 9.25 16.33 -13.65
N LEU A 283 9.72 16.33 -14.92
CA LEU A 283 11.14 16.14 -15.24
C LEU A 283 11.79 17.49 -15.57
N ALA A 284 12.93 17.75 -14.95
CA ALA A 284 13.82 18.83 -15.36
C ALA A 284 14.63 18.44 -16.62
N LYS A 285 15.22 19.44 -17.28
CA LYS A 285 16.11 19.30 -18.44
C LYS A 285 17.32 18.40 -18.16
N SER A 286 17.76 18.36 -16.91
CA SER A 286 18.81 17.45 -16.41
C SER A 286 18.41 15.97 -16.40
N GLY A 287 17.11 15.66 -16.55
CA GLY A 287 16.55 14.32 -16.34
C GLY A 287 16.22 13.98 -14.89
N ASN A 288 16.39 14.93 -13.96
CA ASN A 288 15.98 14.79 -12.56
C ASN A 288 14.45 14.84 -12.42
N GLU A 289 13.94 14.11 -11.41
CA GLU A 289 12.54 14.19 -11.00
C GLU A 289 12.37 15.30 -9.97
N CYS A 290 11.39 16.17 -10.21
CA CYS A 290 11.05 17.28 -9.35
C CYS A 290 9.63 17.07 -8.79
N LEU A 291 9.41 17.42 -7.53
CA LEU A 291 8.12 17.30 -6.84
C LEU A 291 7.27 18.58 -6.93
N SER A 292 7.83 19.65 -7.52
CA SER A 292 7.15 20.90 -7.84
C SER A 292 7.70 21.54 -9.12
N LEU A 293 6.93 22.47 -9.71
CA LEU A 293 7.39 23.26 -10.84
C LEU A 293 8.54 24.21 -10.47
N ASP A 294 8.56 24.71 -9.24
CA ASP A 294 9.63 25.57 -8.74
C ASP A 294 10.95 24.79 -8.60
N GLU A 295 10.88 23.54 -8.11
CA GLU A 295 12.05 22.65 -8.11
C GLU A 295 12.56 22.41 -9.53
N MET A 296 11.67 22.22 -10.51
CA MET A 296 12.05 22.07 -11.91
C MET A 296 12.67 23.35 -12.47
N PHE A 297 12.16 24.52 -12.10
CA PHE A 297 12.70 25.81 -12.51
C PHE A 297 14.14 25.99 -12.00
N ILE A 298 14.38 25.71 -10.71
CA ILE A 298 15.71 25.78 -10.09
C ILE A 298 16.66 24.76 -10.73
N ASP A 299 16.22 23.51 -10.92
CA ASP A 299 17.05 22.46 -11.52
C ASP A 299 17.40 22.76 -12.99
N ASN A 300 16.45 23.29 -13.76
CA ASN A 300 16.69 23.78 -15.12
C ASN A 300 17.71 24.93 -15.13
N TRP A 301 17.63 25.85 -14.16
CA TRP A 301 18.59 26.93 -14.05
C TRP A 301 20.01 26.39 -13.80
N PHE A 302 20.18 25.38 -12.93
CA PHE A 302 21.49 24.73 -12.75
C PHE A 302 21.99 24.11 -14.05
N PHE A 303 21.13 23.38 -14.76
CA PHE A 303 21.45 22.75 -16.04
C PHE A 303 21.89 23.77 -17.10
N GLU A 304 21.14 24.86 -17.26
CA GLU A 304 21.41 25.93 -18.25
C GLU A 304 22.71 26.69 -17.97
N ASN A 305 23.13 26.75 -16.70
CA ASN A 305 24.38 27.37 -16.29
C ASN A 305 25.55 26.35 -16.21
N ASN A 306 25.36 25.12 -16.70
CA ASN A 306 26.34 24.03 -16.65
C ASN A 306 26.85 23.71 -15.23
N ILE A 307 26.01 23.89 -14.22
CA ILE A 307 26.34 23.60 -12.83
C ILE A 307 25.95 22.16 -12.51
N LYS A 308 26.95 21.32 -12.20
CA LYS A 308 26.72 19.93 -11.83
C LYS A 308 26.17 19.85 -10.40
N THR A 309 25.01 19.23 -10.24
CA THR A 309 24.33 19.05 -8.96
C THR A 309 24.17 17.58 -8.60
N GLU A 310 24.29 17.26 -7.31
CA GLU A 310 23.78 16.01 -6.74
C GLU A 310 22.34 16.24 -6.28
N LYS A 311 21.37 15.45 -6.78
CA LYS A 311 19.95 15.55 -6.39
C LYS A 311 19.66 14.67 -5.18
N GLU A 312 18.87 15.19 -4.24
CA GLU A 312 18.47 14.48 -3.02
C GLU A 312 19.62 13.86 -2.17
N PRO A 313 20.75 14.57 -1.97
CA PRO A 313 21.87 14.07 -1.17
C PRO A 313 21.46 13.88 0.29
N TYR A 314 22.01 12.87 0.95
CA TYR A 314 21.79 12.68 2.39
C TYR A 314 22.51 13.75 3.21
N TYR A 315 21.84 14.26 4.24
CA TYR A 315 22.50 14.98 5.32
C TYR A 315 23.29 14.00 6.22
N PRO A 316 24.39 14.45 6.84
CA PRO A 316 25.08 13.68 7.88
C PRO A 316 24.14 13.26 9.02
N THR A 317 24.41 12.10 9.61
CA THR A 317 23.69 11.62 10.80
C THR A 317 23.94 12.53 11.98
N HIS A 318 22.90 12.84 12.77
CA HIS A 318 23.01 13.69 13.94
C HIS A 318 22.09 13.20 15.09
N PRO A 319 22.55 13.12 16.35
CA PRO A 319 21.81 12.50 17.45
C PRO A 319 20.45 13.13 17.79
N ILE A 320 20.22 14.39 17.44
CA ILE A 320 18.96 15.10 17.69
C ILE A 320 18.22 15.30 16.36
N TYR A 321 18.78 16.14 15.49
CA TYR A 321 18.15 16.58 14.26
C TYR A 321 18.22 15.60 13.06
N ASN A 322 18.96 14.48 13.10
CA ASN A 322 18.94 13.49 12.00
C ASN A 322 19.32 12.08 12.50
N LYS A 323 18.59 11.58 13.50
CA LYS A 323 18.91 10.30 14.18
C LYS A 323 19.02 9.11 13.22
N SER A 324 18.19 9.09 12.19
CA SER A 324 18.12 7.99 11.24
C SER A 324 19.13 8.08 10.10
N GLY A 325 19.78 9.24 9.91
CA GLY A 325 20.62 9.52 8.74
C GLY A 325 19.84 9.62 7.42
N LYS A 326 18.49 9.63 7.45
CA LYS A 326 17.65 9.58 6.24
C LYS A 326 17.17 10.93 5.74
N ARG A 327 17.51 12.04 6.42
CA ARG A 327 17.21 13.39 5.91
C ARG A 327 18.00 13.66 4.63
N ARG A 328 17.35 14.32 3.68
CA ARG A 328 17.93 14.68 2.38
C ARG A 328 17.73 16.17 2.12
N ALA A 329 18.72 16.78 1.47
CA ALA A 329 18.58 18.10 0.87
C ALA A 329 17.93 18.01 -0.51
N ASP A 330 17.54 19.12 -1.11
CA ASP A 330 16.99 19.07 -2.45
C ASP A 330 18.10 18.91 -3.49
N TRP A 331 19.21 19.65 -3.32
CA TRP A 331 20.42 19.52 -4.11
C TRP A 331 21.68 19.70 -3.25
N LYS A 332 22.83 19.27 -3.80
CA LYS A 332 24.16 19.65 -3.33
C LYS A 332 25.06 20.04 -4.49
N ILE A 333 25.82 21.10 -4.27
CA ILE A 333 26.82 21.62 -5.20
C ILE A 333 28.10 21.84 -4.41
N ASN A 334 29.14 21.08 -4.71
CA ASN A 334 30.37 21.05 -3.89
C ASN A 334 30.03 20.80 -2.41
N ASP A 335 30.41 21.72 -1.52
CA ASP A 335 30.12 21.64 -0.07
C ASP A 335 28.79 22.28 0.34
N TYR A 336 28.05 22.87 -0.61
CA TYR A 336 26.79 23.57 -0.34
C TYR A 336 25.61 22.61 -0.46
N TYR A 337 24.83 22.49 0.61
CA TYR A 337 23.50 21.90 0.60
C TYR A 337 22.48 22.97 0.23
N ILE A 338 21.51 22.62 -0.61
CA ILE A 338 20.52 23.57 -1.14
C ILE A 338 19.13 23.03 -0.86
N GLU A 339 18.27 23.89 -0.33
CA GLU A 339 16.88 23.59 0.04
C GLU A 339 15.95 24.64 -0.55
N TYR A 340 14.83 24.20 -1.13
CA TYR A 340 13.74 25.08 -1.53
C TYR A 340 12.56 24.95 -0.57
N PHE A 341 12.36 25.97 0.26
CA PHE A 341 11.30 26.03 1.25
C PHE A 341 10.02 26.67 0.68
N GLY A 342 9.38 25.96 -0.26
CA GLY A 342 8.21 26.47 -1.01
C GLY A 342 6.88 26.53 -0.24
N LEU A 343 6.74 25.81 0.88
CA LEU A 343 5.48 25.71 1.66
C LEU A 343 5.52 26.50 2.97
N LYS A 344 6.14 27.68 2.96
CA LYS A 344 6.27 28.54 4.16
C LYS A 344 4.88 28.91 4.71
N GLY A 345 4.67 28.70 6.01
CA GLY A 345 3.42 29.03 6.72
C GLY A 345 2.52 27.83 7.05
N GLU A 346 2.90 26.62 6.65
CA GLU A 346 2.29 25.39 7.16
C GLU A 346 3.09 24.89 8.39
N GLU A 347 2.45 24.83 9.57
CA GLU A 347 3.12 24.56 10.85
C GLU A 347 4.01 23.31 10.85
N THR A 348 3.54 22.22 10.24
CA THR A 348 4.32 20.97 10.18
C THR A 348 5.53 21.05 9.25
N TYR A 349 5.44 21.89 8.21
CA TYR A 349 6.53 22.12 7.26
C TYR A 349 7.56 23.09 7.83
N ASP A 350 7.10 24.13 8.53
CA ASP A 350 7.96 25.10 9.20
C ASP A 350 8.81 24.43 10.29
N LEU A 351 8.25 23.48 11.03
CA LEU A 351 9.02 22.65 11.98
C LEU A 351 10.14 21.85 11.29
N LYS A 352 9.85 21.19 10.16
CA LYS A 352 10.85 20.44 9.40
C LYS A 352 11.95 21.34 8.84
N THR A 353 11.57 22.51 8.37
CA THR A 353 12.48 23.56 7.88
C THR A 353 13.42 24.02 8.99
N LYS A 354 12.87 24.34 10.17
CA LYS A 354 13.67 24.69 11.36
C LYS A 354 14.65 23.59 11.73
N GLU A 355 14.21 22.34 11.78
CA GLU A 355 15.10 21.21 12.11
C GLU A 355 16.25 21.04 11.08
N LYS A 356 16.02 21.29 9.79
CA LYS A 356 17.08 21.24 8.76
C LYS A 356 18.09 22.39 8.92
N ILE A 357 17.60 23.58 9.28
CA ILE A 357 18.45 24.74 9.56
C ILE A 357 19.30 24.48 10.81
N GLU A 358 18.70 23.99 11.89
CA GLU A 358 19.42 23.67 13.13
C GLU A 358 20.42 22.53 12.96
N LEU A 359 20.09 21.50 12.16
CA LEU A 359 21.04 20.48 11.76
C LEU A 359 22.26 21.08 11.06
N SER A 360 22.03 21.98 10.10
CA SER A 360 23.10 22.60 9.31
C SER A 360 24.00 23.47 10.19
N LYS A 361 23.43 24.23 11.14
CA LYS A 361 24.20 24.99 12.13
C LYS A 361 25.01 24.07 13.05
N ALA A 362 24.38 23.06 13.63
CA ALA A 362 25.02 22.14 14.58
C ALA A 362 26.19 21.37 13.95
N MET A 363 26.13 21.14 12.64
CA MET A 363 27.15 20.39 11.89
C MET A 363 28.04 21.30 11.02
N ASN A 364 27.92 22.63 11.15
CA ASN A 364 28.64 23.62 10.35
C ASN A 364 28.58 23.36 8.83
N LEU A 365 27.40 22.98 8.33
CA LEU A 365 27.14 22.75 6.92
C LEU A 365 26.84 24.07 6.21
N LYS A 366 27.39 24.25 5.01
CA LYS A 366 27.03 25.37 4.14
C LYS A 366 25.65 25.13 3.56
N LEU A 367 24.63 25.78 4.10
CA LEU A 367 23.25 25.67 3.63
C LEU A 367 22.84 26.93 2.86
N ILE A 368 22.35 26.75 1.62
CA ILE A 368 21.65 27.78 0.86
C ILE A 368 20.16 27.50 0.94
N SER A 369 19.46 28.35 1.67
CA SER A 369 18.01 28.33 1.80
C SER A 369 17.38 29.20 0.70
N LEU A 370 16.60 28.58 -0.18
CA LEU A 370 15.80 29.27 -1.18
C LEU A 370 14.34 29.35 -0.72
N TYR A 371 13.73 30.51 -0.95
CA TYR A 371 12.31 30.76 -0.73
C TYR A 371 11.64 31.20 -2.03
N PRO A 372 10.29 31.21 -2.13
CA PRO A 372 9.61 31.66 -3.34
C PRO A 372 10.04 33.05 -3.83
N SER A 373 10.37 33.97 -2.90
CA SER A 373 10.89 35.31 -3.23
C SER A 373 12.26 35.30 -3.90
N ASP A 374 13.03 34.22 -3.75
CA ASP A 374 14.39 34.10 -4.28
C ASP A 374 14.42 33.61 -5.74
N LEU A 375 13.31 33.06 -6.27
CA LEU A 375 13.25 32.47 -7.61
C LEU A 375 13.60 33.48 -8.72
N ASN A 376 13.30 34.76 -8.52
CA ASN A 376 13.65 35.81 -9.48
C ASN A 376 15.12 36.27 -9.38
N ASN A 377 15.84 35.87 -8.33
CA ASN A 377 17.20 36.34 -8.01
C ASN A 377 18.20 35.18 -7.82
N LEU A 378 18.00 34.05 -8.51
CA LEU A 378 18.88 32.88 -8.38
C LEU A 378 20.35 33.19 -8.70
N ASN A 379 20.60 34.10 -9.66
CA ASN A 379 21.96 34.54 -9.96
C ASN A 379 22.69 35.09 -8.74
N GLU A 380 22.02 35.93 -7.93
CA GLU A 380 22.60 36.54 -6.74
C GLU A 380 22.84 35.51 -5.63
N LYS A 381 21.89 34.59 -5.45
CA LYS A 381 21.99 33.51 -4.45
C LYS A 381 23.12 32.54 -4.72
N PHE A 382 23.50 32.36 -5.99
CA PHE A 382 24.51 31.40 -6.41
C PHE A 382 25.81 32.04 -6.91
N ILE A 383 26.07 33.33 -6.62
CA ILE A 383 27.31 34.03 -7.03
C ILE A 383 28.56 33.27 -6.57
N GLU A 384 28.62 32.85 -5.30
CA GLU A 384 29.79 32.15 -4.75
C GLU A 384 30.08 30.82 -5.47
N ILE A 385 29.01 30.11 -5.83
CA ILE A 385 29.08 28.82 -6.55
C ILE A 385 29.54 29.03 -7.99
N LYS A 386 29.06 30.07 -8.67
CA LYS A 386 29.51 30.41 -10.03
C LYS A 386 31.00 30.79 -10.06
N ALA A 387 31.44 31.64 -9.12
CA ALA A 387 32.84 32.06 -9.03
C ALA A 387 33.81 30.88 -8.82
N THR A 388 33.38 29.86 -8.07
CA THR A 388 34.18 28.64 -7.91
C THR A 388 34.13 27.76 -9.16
N ALA A 389 32.96 27.56 -9.80
CA ALA A 389 32.83 26.76 -11.02
C ALA A 389 33.66 27.29 -12.20
N ASP A 390 33.70 28.61 -12.41
CA ASP A 390 34.47 29.26 -13.48
C ASP A 390 36.00 29.17 -13.25
N SER A 391 36.42 29.11 -11.99
CA SER A 391 37.84 28.93 -11.65
C SER A 391 38.36 27.54 -12.01
N TYR A 392 37.53 26.49 -11.86
CA TYR A 392 37.89 25.12 -12.25
C TYR A 392 37.91 24.91 -13.77
N THR A 393 37.13 25.66 -14.54
CA THR A 393 37.15 25.59 -16.01
C THR A 393 38.34 26.32 -16.64
N ARG A 394 38.90 27.34 -15.96
CA ARG A 394 40.10 28.06 -16.41
C ARG A 394 41.42 27.34 -16.10
N PHE A 395 41.44 26.46 -15.12
CA PHE A 395 42.63 25.68 -14.73
C PHE A 395 42.42 24.18 -15.01
N GLY A 396 42.16 23.84 -16.27
CA GLY A 396 41.78 22.50 -16.73
C GLY A 396 42.44 21.35 -15.97
N PHE A 397 41.59 20.60 -15.25
CA PHE A 397 41.83 19.25 -14.75
C PHE A 397 40.86 18.28 -15.44
#